data_AF-A0A965HES4-F1
#
_entry.id   AF-A0A965HES4-F1
#
_cell.length_a   1.000
_cell.length_b   1.000
_cell.length_c   1.000
_cell.angle_alpha   90.00
_cell.angle_beta   90.00
_cell.angle_gamma   90.00
#
_symmetry.space_group_name_H-M   'P 1'
#
loop_
_entity.id
_entity.type
_entity.pdbx_description
1 polymer ?
#
loop_
_entity_poly.entity_id
_entity_poly.type
_entity_poly.pdbx_seq_one_letter_code
_entity_poly.pdbx_strand_id
1 'polypeptide(L)'
;GGSVRATGATQSVTATVVSSSTGSGAVGLLAMANQELNLSAGLSGGGEFNKTGSGTVKVGDSAGFTGTLNVNEGRVLVAGALGTTSTTVMGSGSLLGGSGTVGSVFWNAGARYEWGLRNLTGVAGTDWDLVRVAGTLDLGLLNSSDKFNLSLLSDGSLDLSNGYEWTFLQAANFAGLGNLTLGSDVTSFFNITTQGMDVGTEPANVRVLVGSTVNGLNSLNLRVVPEPSAQSLLALGMAALVAVRSMRRKQS
;
A
#
# COMPACT_ATOMS: atom_id res chain seq x y z
N GLY A 1 7.08 22.97 -19.66
CA GLY A 1 7.70 23.01 -18.32
C GLY A 1 7.18 24.18 -17.51
N GLY A 2 7.02 23.97 -16.21
CA GLY A 2 6.51 24.94 -15.24
C GLY A 2 6.26 24.24 -13.90
N SER A 3 5.88 24.98 -12.86
CA SER A 3 5.47 24.38 -11.59
C SER A 3 4.14 24.94 -11.09
N VAL A 4 3.31 24.04 -10.56
CA VAL A 4 2.12 24.37 -9.78
C VAL A 4 2.48 24.14 -8.33
N ARG A 5 2.32 25.15 -7.49
CA ARG A 5 2.74 25.10 -6.08
C ARG A 5 1.64 25.53 -5.14
N ALA A 6 1.54 24.88 -3.99
CA ALA A 6 0.83 25.44 -2.86
C ALA A 6 1.61 26.62 -2.27
N THR A 7 0.91 27.71 -1.97
CA THR A 7 1.49 28.89 -1.29
C THR A 7 0.90 29.11 0.11
N GLY A 8 -0.18 28.39 0.44
CA GLY A 8 -0.81 28.37 1.76
C GLY A 8 -0.99 26.94 2.27
N ALA A 9 -1.68 26.78 3.40
CA ALA A 9 -1.96 25.48 4.00
C ALA A 9 -2.75 24.57 3.05
N THR A 10 -3.71 25.11 2.31
CA THR A 10 -4.40 24.41 1.23
C THR A 10 -4.53 25.36 0.04
N GLN A 11 -4.03 24.93 -1.12
CA GLN A 11 -4.21 25.62 -2.38
C GLN A 11 -5.04 24.74 -3.30
N SER A 12 -6.24 25.19 -3.65
CA SER A 12 -7.05 24.50 -4.67
C SER A 12 -6.76 25.07 -6.05
N VAL A 13 -6.64 24.18 -7.03
CA VAL A 13 -6.53 24.49 -8.45
C VAL A 13 -7.75 23.89 -9.13
N THR A 14 -8.63 24.79 -9.60
CA THR A 14 -9.93 24.43 -10.20
C THR A 14 -9.85 24.24 -11.70
N ALA A 15 -8.71 24.51 -12.32
CA ALA A 15 -8.43 24.19 -13.71
C ALA A 15 -7.65 22.89 -13.82
N THR A 16 -7.89 22.12 -14.88
CA THR A 16 -7.08 20.94 -15.18
C THR A 16 -5.63 21.35 -15.43
N VAL A 17 -4.69 20.68 -14.78
CA VAL A 17 -3.27 20.91 -15.03
C VAL A 17 -2.82 19.99 -16.15
N VAL A 18 -2.23 20.57 -17.20
CA VAL A 18 -1.81 19.85 -18.40
C VAL A 18 -0.29 19.70 -18.43
N SER A 19 0.21 18.50 -18.71
CA SER A 19 1.61 18.27 -19.06
C SER A 19 1.70 17.58 -20.41
N SER A 20 2.54 18.11 -21.30
CA SER A 20 2.80 17.59 -22.65
C SER A 20 4.28 17.28 -22.90
N SER A 21 5.13 17.44 -21.88
CA SER A 21 6.59 17.30 -22.00
C SER A 21 7.15 16.45 -20.86
N THR A 22 8.31 15.85 -21.10
CA THR A 22 9.02 14.95 -20.16
C THR A 22 10.36 15.56 -19.73
N GLY A 23 11.01 14.94 -18.74
CA GLY A 23 12.33 15.33 -18.24
C GLY A 23 12.36 16.74 -17.67
N SER A 24 13.31 17.56 -18.10
CA SER A 24 13.43 18.97 -17.68
C SER A 24 12.23 19.83 -18.08
N GLY A 25 11.44 19.38 -19.06
CA GLY A 25 10.21 20.01 -19.49
C GLY A 25 8.98 19.62 -18.66
N ALA A 26 9.06 18.64 -17.77
CA ALA A 26 7.94 18.16 -16.97
C ALA A 26 7.31 19.27 -16.11
N VAL A 27 6.06 19.08 -15.70
CA VAL A 27 5.37 20.00 -14.78
C VAL A 27 5.65 19.58 -13.34
N GLY A 28 6.23 20.47 -12.56
CA GLY A 28 6.43 20.27 -11.13
C GLY A 28 5.12 20.46 -10.35
N LEU A 29 4.81 19.56 -9.43
CA LEU A 29 3.74 19.69 -8.46
C LEU A 29 4.39 19.81 -7.08
N LEU A 30 4.32 20.99 -6.47
CA LEU A 30 5.06 21.29 -5.24
C LEU A 30 4.11 21.60 -4.07
N ALA A 31 4.24 20.83 -3.01
CA ALA A 31 3.64 21.12 -1.71
C ALA A 31 4.69 20.83 -0.63
N MET A 32 4.93 21.79 0.27
CA MET A 32 5.84 21.62 1.41
C MET A 32 5.12 21.06 2.63
N ALA A 33 5.86 20.79 3.71
CA ALA A 33 5.29 20.35 4.98
C ALA A 33 4.08 21.22 5.39
N ASN A 34 3.01 20.57 5.84
CA ASN A 34 1.73 21.20 6.22
C ASN A 34 1.01 21.94 5.09
N GLN A 35 1.37 21.68 3.83
CA GLN A 35 0.66 22.19 2.66
C GLN A 35 -0.05 21.06 1.91
N GLU A 36 -1.23 21.38 1.38
CA GLU A 36 -1.96 20.59 0.41
C GLU A 36 -2.12 21.39 -0.89
N LEU A 37 -1.71 20.80 -2.01
CA LEU A 37 -2.08 21.25 -3.35
C LEU A 37 -3.21 20.35 -3.87
N ASN A 38 -4.43 20.89 -3.91
CA ASN A 38 -5.63 20.18 -4.33
C ASN A 38 -5.95 20.46 -5.80
N LEU A 39 -5.68 19.48 -6.66
CA LEU A 39 -5.92 19.51 -8.10
C LEU A 39 -7.31 18.93 -8.38
N SER A 40 -8.36 19.66 -8.01
CA SER A 40 -9.73 19.15 -8.01
C SER A 40 -10.28 18.87 -9.41
N ALA A 41 -9.83 19.64 -10.41
CA ALA A 41 -10.14 19.41 -11.82
C ALA A 41 -9.16 18.42 -12.52
N GLY A 42 -8.27 17.80 -11.74
CA GLY A 42 -7.41 16.72 -12.19
C GLY A 42 -6.21 17.13 -13.04
N LEU A 43 -5.57 16.10 -13.58
CA LEU A 43 -4.42 16.14 -14.47
C LEU A 43 -4.85 15.72 -15.88
N SER A 44 -4.14 16.18 -16.90
CA SER A 44 -4.30 15.67 -18.26
C SER A 44 -3.01 15.74 -19.09
N GLY A 45 -3.04 15.08 -20.24
CA GLY A 45 -1.95 15.07 -21.22
C GLY A 45 -1.05 13.84 -21.08
N GLY A 46 -0.11 13.70 -22.02
CA GLY A 46 0.81 12.57 -22.11
C GLY A 46 2.22 12.84 -21.57
N GLY A 47 2.47 14.03 -21.01
CA GLY A 47 3.76 14.41 -20.44
C GLY A 47 3.96 13.91 -19.01
N GLU A 48 4.99 14.44 -18.36
CA GLU A 48 5.33 14.07 -16.98
C GLU A 48 4.87 15.12 -15.97
N PHE A 49 4.44 14.62 -14.80
CA PHE A 49 4.27 15.40 -13.58
C PHE A 49 5.25 14.92 -12.53
N ASN A 50 5.95 15.87 -11.89
CA ASN A 50 6.93 15.58 -10.85
C ASN A 50 6.46 16.14 -9.51
N LYS A 51 5.94 15.28 -8.64
CA LYS A 51 5.60 15.65 -7.27
C LYS A 51 6.86 15.72 -6.42
N THR A 52 7.11 16.89 -5.83
CA THR A 52 8.23 17.15 -4.91
C THR A 52 7.74 17.84 -3.63
N GLY A 53 8.63 17.97 -2.64
CA GLY A 53 8.32 18.53 -1.33
C GLY A 53 7.57 17.55 -0.44
N SER A 54 7.68 17.73 0.88
CA SER A 54 7.14 16.80 1.87
C SER A 54 5.62 16.89 2.09
N GLY A 55 4.94 17.85 1.46
CA GLY A 55 3.50 18.05 1.56
C GLY A 55 2.66 17.10 0.73
N THR A 56 1.36 17.37 0.69
CA THR A 56 0.36 16.54 0.02
C THR A 56 -0.05 17.16 -1.31
N VAL A 57 -0.14 16.34 -2.36
CA VAL A 57 -0.93 16.65 -3.56
C VAL A 57 -2.16 15.76 -3.56
N LYS A 58 -3.34 16.38 -3.60
CA LYS A 58 -4.60 15.67 -3.79
C LYS A 58 -5.00 15.76 -5.25
N VAL A 59 -5.25 14.62 -5.87
CA VAL A 59 -5.62 14.55 -7.29
C VAL A 59 -7.08 14.12 -7.40
N GLY A 60 -7.86 14.96 -8.10
CA GLY A 60 -9.23 14.65 -8.50
C GLY A 60 -9.31 13.69 -9.69
N ASP A 61 -10.45 13.66 -10.37
CA ASP A 61 -10.62 12.83 -11.56
C ASP A 61 -9.75 13.34 -12.71
N SER A 62 -8.88 12.47 -13.21
CA SER A 62 -7.81 12.74 -14.18
C SER A 62 -7.84 11.70 -15.30
N ALA A 63 -9.03 11.29 -15.75
CA ALA A 63 -9.21 10.29 -16.79
C ALA A 63 -8.45 10.61 -18.11
N GLY A 64 -8.23 11.90 -18.41
CA GLY A 64 -7.48 12.38 -19.57
C GLY A 64 -5.95 12.39 -19.41
N PHE A 65 -5.43 11.93 -18.28
CA PHE A 65 -3.98 11.82 -18.05
C PHE A 65 -3.47 10.46 -18.53
N THR A 66 -2.52 10.47 -19.46
CA THR A 66 -1.95 9.25 -20.05
C THR A 66 -0.43 9.16 -19.86
N GLY A 67 0.16 10.16 -19.21
CA GLY A 67 1.60 10.27 -19.01
C GLY A 67 2.07 9.65 -17.69
N THR A 68 3.17 10.17 -17.17
CA THR A 68 3.82 9.64 -15.97
C THR A 68 3.75 10.63 -14.80
N LEU A 69 3.25 10.17 -13.66
CA LEU A 69 3.30 10.88 -12.38
C LEU A 69 4.47 10.31 -11.55
N ASN A 70 5.57 11.05 -11.49
CA ASN A 70 6.69 10.73 -10.63
C ASN A 70 6.44 11.32 -9.24
N VAL A 71 6.28 10.47 -8.24
CA VAL A 71 6.18 10.88 -6.84
C VAL A 71 7.55 10.78 -6.21
N ASN A 72 8.32 11.86 -6.31
CA ASN A 72 9.69 11.89 -5.82
C ASN A 72 9.73 12.03 -4.29
N GLU A 73 8.80 12.81 -3.72
CA GLU A 73 8.73 13.09 -2.29
C GLU A 73 7.30 13.41 -1.81
N GLY A 74 7.04 13.22 -0.52
CA GLY A 74 5.79 13.58 0.13
C GLY A 74 4.63 12.68 -0.27
N ARG A 75 3.40 13.19 -0.15
CA ARG A 75 2.17 12.40 -0.32
C ARG A 75 1.42 12.75 -1.60
N VAL A 76 0.92 11.73 -2.29
CA VAL A 76 -0.15 11.85 -3.29
C VAL A 76 -1.38 11.12 -2.78
N LEU A 77 -2.50 11.85 -2.69
CA LEU A 77 -3.81 11.31 -2.36
C LEU A 77 -4.66 11.25 -3.64
N VAL A 78 -4.97 10.05 -4.11
CA VAL A 78 -5.84 9.85 -5.28
C VAL A 78 -7.26 9.66 -4.78
N ALA A 79 -8.09 10.69 -4.94
CA ALA A 79 -9.49 10.67 -4.51
C ALA A 79 -10.46 10.26 -5.65
N GLY A 80 -10.02 10.37 -6.91
CA GLY A 80 -10.77 9.98 -8.11
C GLY A 80 -10.06 8.87 -8.89
N ALA A 81 -9.96 9.02 -10.21
CA ALA A 81 -9.17 8.14 -11.07
C ALA A 81 -8.00 8.91 -11.69
N LEU A 82 -6.81 8.32 -11.74
CA LEU A 82 -5.83 8.65 -12.77
C LEU A 82 -6.16 7.84 -14.03
N GLY A 83 -5.92 8.41 -15.21
CA GLY A 83 -6.21 7.72 -16.46
C GLY A 83 -5.57 6.33 -16.50
N THR A 84 -6.29 5.34 -17.02
CA THR A 84 -5.94 3.93 -16.92
C THR A 84 -4.65 3.55 -17.64
N THR A 85 -4.24 4.36 -18.62
CA THR A 85 -2.97 4.21 -19.36
C THR A 85 -1.82 5.03 -18.76
N SER A 86 -2.07 5.81 -17.71
CA SER A 86 -1.02 6.56 -17.02
C SER A 86 -0.08 5.63 -16.25
N THR A 87 1.07 6.15 -15.89
CA THR A 87 2.04 5.48 -15.02
C THR A 87 2.29 6.32 -13.77
N THR A 88 2.31 5.70 -12.60
CA THR A 88 2.74 6.34 -11.35
C THR A 88 4.03 5.68 -10.88
N VAL A 89 5.09 6.47 -10.68
CA VAL A 89 6.37 5.99 -10.18
C VAL A 89 6.57 6.51 -8.76
N MET A 90 6.66 5.60 -7.80
CA MET A 90 6.81 5.94 -6.39
C MET A 90 8.30 5.94 -6.03
N GLY A 91 8.89 7.11 -5.77
CA GLY A 91 10.28 7.24 -5.31
C GLY A 91 10.47 6.90 -3.83
N SER A 92 11.71 6.75 -3.39
CA SER A 92 11.99 6.50 -1.96
C SER A 92 11.45 7.63 -1.07
N GLY A 93 10.79 7.29 0.04
CA GLY A 93 10.20 8.27 0.96
C GLY A 93 8.89 8.91 0.47
N SER A 94 8.41 8.56 -0.73
CA SER A 94 7.10 8.98 -1.22
C SER A 94 5.97 8.16 -0.60
N LEU A 95 4.76 8.73 -0.59
CA LEU A 95 3.57 8.10 -0.04
C LEU A 95 2.40 8.16 -1.02
N LEU A 96 1.81 7.00 -1.33
CA LEU A 96 0.53 6.91 -2.04
C LEU A 96 -0.58 6.61 -1.04
N GLY A 97 -1.74 7.24 -1.21
CA GLY A 97 -2.93 6.90 -0.44
C GLY A 97 -4.21 7.29 -1.15
N GLY A 98 -5.33 6.99 -0.50
CA GLY A 98 -6.69 7.23 -1.01
C GLY A 98 -7.36 5.94 -1.47
N SER A 99 -8.60 6.06 -1.94
CA SER A 99 -9.45 4.96 -2.39
C SER A 99 -9.68 4.95 -3.91
N GLY A 100 -8.91 5.76 -4.63
CA GLY A 100 -9.03 5.95 -6.06
C GLY A 100 -8.47 4.81 -6.91
N THR A 101 -8.65 4.96 -8.23
CA THR A 101 -8.03 4.10 -9.24
C THR A 101 -6.84 4.80 -9.87
N VAL A 102 -5.75 4.08 -10.08
CA VAL A 102 -4.56 4.57 -10.78
C VAL A 102 -4.29 3.72 -12.02
N GLY A 103 -3.47 4.19 -12.95
CA GLY A 103 -3.04 3.42 -14.12
C GLY A 103 -2.10 2.27 -13.74
N SER A 104 -0.93 2.20 -14.36
CA SER A 104 0.17 1.33 -13.88
C SER A 104 0.92 2.00 -12.73
N VAL A 105 1.49 1.22 -11.83
CA VAL A 105 2.27 1.72 -10.69
C VAL A 105 3.60 0.98 -10.58
N PHE A 106 4.68 1.72 -10.36
CA PHE A 106 6.00 1.19 -10.05
C PHE A 106 6.34 1.52 -8.60
N TRP A 107 6.54 0.49 -7.79
CA TRP A 107 6.94 0.63 -6.40
C TRP A 107 8.45 0.46 -6.27
N ASN A 108 9.15 1.56 -6.00
CA ASN A 108 10.56 1.48 -5.64
C ASN A 108 10.73 1.25 -4.13
N ALA A 109 11.89 0.72 -3.76
CA ALA A 109 12.24 0.56 -2.37
C ALA A 109 12.24 1.90 -1.62
N GLY A 110 11.83 1.85 -0.35
CA GLY A 110 11.69 3.02 0.51
C GLY A 110 10.40 3.83 0.29
N ALA A 111 9.66 3.62 -0.81
CA ALA A 111 8.33 4.21 -0.97
C ALA A 111 7.34 3.62 0.06
N ARG A 112 6.21 4.31 0.28
CA ARG A 112 5.22 3.96 1.32
C ARG A 112 3.79 3.92 0.76
N TYR A 113 3.03 2.93 1.24
CA TYR A 113 1.58 2.92 1.16
C TYR A 113 1.00 2.92 2.57
N GLU A 114 0.08 3.83 2.83
CA GLU A 114 -0.72 3.83 4.05
C GLU A 114 -2.07 3.19 3.77
N TRP A 115 -2.34 2.09 4.45
CA TRP A 115 -3.63 1.41 4.41
C TRP A 115 -4.40 1.72 5.70
N GLY A 116 -5.37 2.62 5.62
CA GLY A 116 -6.29 2.89 6.71
C GLY A 116 -7.37 1.80 6.80
N LEU A 117 -7.50 1.15 7.96
CA LEU A 117 -8.63 0.34 8.37
C LEU A 117 -9.46 1.13 9.40
N ARG A 118 -10.67 1.55 9.02
CA ARG A 118 -11.59 2.18 9.99
C ARG A 118 -12.58 1.19 10.58
N ASN A 119 -12.97 0.17 9.81
CA ASN A 119 -13.89 -0.85 10.28
C ASN A 119 -13.57 -2.21 9.66
N LEU A 120 -13.20 -3.17 10.51
CA LEU A 120 -12.85 -4.55 10.14
C LEU A 120 -13.96 -5.30 9.41
N THR A 121 -15.21 -4.91 9.66
CA THR A 121 -16.41 -5.52 9.08
C THR A 121 -16.98 -4.71 7.91
N GLY A 122 -16.32 -3.62 7.54
CA GLY A 122 -16.78 -2.68 6.53
C GLY A 122 -16.54 -3.14 5.09
N VAL A 123 -16.99 -2.34 4.12
CA VAL A 123 -16.83 -2.61 2.69
C VAL A 123 -15.50 -2.04 2.18
N ALA A 124 -14.68 -2.88 1.54
CA ALA A 124 -13.38 -2.50 0.99
C ALA A 124 -13.49 -1.26 0.06
N GLY A 125 -12.64 -0.25 0.29
CA GLY A 125 -12.66 1.02 -0.44
C GLY A 125 -13.62 2.09 0.09
N THR A 126 -14.50 1.74 1.04
CA THR A 126 -15.38 2.70 1.75
C THR A 126 -14.94 2.88 3.19
N ASP A 127 -14.86 1.77 3.93
CA ASP A 127 -14.49 1.76 5.35
C ASP A 127 -12.98 1.56 5.59
N TRP A 128 -12.25 1.43 4.50
CA TRP A 128 -10.82 1.17 4.43
C TRP A 128 -10.33 1.67 3.08
N ASP A 129 -9.08 2.12 3.05
CA ASP A 129 -8.45 2.56 1.82
C ASP A 129 -8.28 1.35 0.88
N LEU A 130 -8.61 1.47 -0.39
CA LEU A 130 -8.32 0.42 -1.37
C LEU A 130 -7.89 1.09 -2.67
N VAL A 131 -6.60 1.04 -2.94
CA VAL A 131 -6.06 1.49 -4.22
C VAL A 131 -6.24 0.38 -5.25
N ARG A 132 -6.82 0.75 -6.39
CA ARG A 132 -6.93 -0.12 -7.56
C ARG A 132 -5.98 0.33 -8.65
N VAL A 133 -5.17 -0.59 -9.15
CA VAL A 133 -4.23 -0.39 -10.24
C VAL A 133 -4.87 -0.98 -11.51
N ALA A 134 -5.34 -0.12 -12.39
CA ALA A 134 -5.98 -0.56 -13.64
C ALA A 134 -4.98 -1.23 -14.60
N GLY A 135 -3.69 -0.89 -14.46
CA GLY A 135 -2.60 -1.49 -15.22
C GLY A 135 -1.79 -2.51 -14.41
N THR A 136 -0.49 -2.52 -14.66
CA THR A 136 0.45 -3.37 -13.93
C THR A 136 0.91 -2.68 -12.65
N LEU A 137 0.89 -3.41 -11.53
CA LEU A 137 1.70 -3.06 -10.36
C LEU A 137 3.04 -3.80 -10.47
N ASP A 138 4.11 -3.03 -10.59
CA ASP A 138 5.47 -3.56 -10.70
C ASP A 138 6.19 -3.52 -9.34
N LEU A 139 6.61 -4.71 -8.89
CA LEU A 139 7.35 -4.98 -7.67
C LEU A 139 8.78 -5.46 -7.96
N GLY A 140 9.22 -5.44 -9.23
CA GLY A 140 10.45 -6.09 -9.69
C GLY A 140 11.76 -5.51 -9.15
N LEU A 141 11.69 -4.31 -8.56
CA LEU A 141 12.82 -3.68 -7.88
C LEU A 141 12.81 -3.96 -6.37
N LEU A 142 11.79 -4.65 -5.86
CA LEU A 142 11.69 -5.01 -4.45
C LEU A 142 12.32 -6.38 -4.18
N ASN A 143 13.00 -6.50 -3.06
CA ASN A 143 13.60 -7.73 -2.58
C ASN A 143 13.79 -7.66 -1.05
N SER A 144 14.46 -8.67 -0.47
CA SER A 144 14.68 -8.74 0.98
C SER A 144 15.56 -7.59 1.53
N SER A 145 16.36 -6.94 0.70
CA SER A 145 17.19 -5.79 1.04
C SER A 145 16.51 -4.47 0.67
N ASP A 146 15.85 -4.43 -0.49
CA ASP A 146 15.19 -3.26 -1.05
C ASP A 146 13.68 -3.37 -0.87
N LYS A 147 13.16 -2.91 0.28
CA LYS A 147 11.77 -3.13 0.68
C LYS A 147 10.87 -1.91 0.46
N PHE A 148 9.59 -2.16 0.19
CA PHE A 148 8.52 -1.17 0.21
C PHE A 148 7.93 -1.05 1.63
N ASN A 149 7.57 0.16 2.06
CA ASN A 149 7.00 0.38 3.37
C ASN A 149 5.47 0.27 3.31
N LEU A 150 4.91 -0.65 4.07
CA LEU A 150 3.47 -0.82 4.21
C LEU A 150 3.06 -0.45 5.64
N SER A 151 2.29 0.61 5.79
CA SER A 151 1.83 1.07 7.08
C SER A 151 0.34 0.81 7.25
N LEU A 152 0.01 -0.02 8.23
CA LEU A 152 -1.35 -0.42 8.56
C LEU A 152 -1.83 0.50 9.70
N LEU A 153 -2.88 1.27 9.44
CA LEU A 153 -3.39 2.27 10.37
C LEU A 153 -4.80 1.92 10.78
N SER A 154 -5.08 1.89 12.09
CA SER A 154 -6.42 1.74 12.62
C SER A 154 -6.79 2.93 13.51
N ASP A 155 -8.04 3.38 13.44
CA ASP A 155 -8.60 4.44 14.29
C ASP A 155 -9.15 3.92 15.64
N GLY A 156 -9.18 2.59 15.84
CA GLY A 156 -9.52 1.93 17.10
C GLY A 156 -8.64 0.71 17.37
N SER A 157 -8.73 0.14 18.58
CA SER A 157 -8.03 -1.12 18.90
C SER A 157 -8.67 -2.28 18.16
N LEU A 158 -8.01 -2.77 17.11
CA LEU A 158 -8.44 -3.98 16.41
C LEU A 158 -7.80 -5.20 17.05
N ASP A 159 -8.64 -6.09 17.58
CA ASP A 159 -8.23 -7.41 18.04
C ASP A 159 -8.17 -8.37 16.83
N LEU A 160 -6.95 -8.79 16.51
CA LEU A 160 -6.65 -9.63 15.35
C LEU A 160 -6.39 -11.09 15.75
N SER A 161 -6.68 -11.45 17.01
CA SER A 161 -6.42 -12.78 17.60
C SER A 161 -7.14 -13.94 16.93
N ASN A 162 -8.21 -13.68 16.17
CA ASN A 162 -8.96 -14.73 15.44
C ASN A 162 -8.34 -15.07 14.08
N GLY A 163 -7.37 -14.29 13.61
CA GLY A 163 -6.76 -14.47 12.31
C GLY A 163 -7.70 -14.00 11.20
N TYR A 164 -7.15 -13.22 10.28
CA TYR A 164 -7.96 -12.55 9.27
C TYR A 164 -7.16 -12.39 7.99
N GLU A 165 -7.88 -12.26 6.89
CA GLU A 165 -7.31 -11.99 5.58
C GLU A 165 -8.08 -10.86 4.89
N TRP A 166 -7.35 -9.86 4.38
CA TRP A 166 -7.95 -8.69 3.74
C TRP A 166 -7.21 -8.28 2.49
N THR A 167 -7.95 -7.83 1.48
CA THR A 167 -7.36 -7.23 0.28
C THR A 167 -7.10 -5.75 0.50
N PHE A 168 -5.83 -5.33 0.48
CA PHE A 168 -5.44 -3.92 0.61
C PHE A 168 -5.09 -3.27 -0.73
N LEU A 169 -4.84 -4.09 -1.76
CA LEU A 169 -4.53 -3.64 -3.11
C LEU A 169 -5.04 -4.61 -4.17
N GLN A 170 -5.49 -4.06 -5.30
CA GLN A 170 -5.85 -4.82 -6.48
C GLN A 170 -5.13 -4.26 -7.72
N ALA A 171 -4.67 -5.13 -8.62
CA ALA A 171 -4.06 -4.74 -9.88
C ALA A 171 -4.49 -5.65 -11.03
N ALA A 172 -4.55 -5.14 -12.27
CA ALA A 172 -4.82 -5.99 -13.42
C ALA A 172 -3.72 -7.04 -13.59
N ASN A 173 -2.47 -6.67 -13.35
CA ASN A 173 -1.33 -7.58 -13.35
C ASN A 173 -0.32 -7.21 -12.26
N PHE A 174 0.46 -8.21 -11.81
CA PHE A 174 1.65 -7.99 -11.01
C PHE A 174 2.89 -8.33 -11.83
N ALA A 175 3.90 -7.46 -11.80
CA ALA A 175 5.24 -7.73 -12.34
C ALA A 175 6.25 -7.84 -11.19
N GLY A 176 7.36 -8.55 -11.42
CA GLY A 176 8.41 -8.74 -10.42
C GLY A 176 8.16 -9.83 -9.39
N LEU A 177 6.97 -10.42 -9.35
CA LEU A 177 6.68 -11.61 -8.57
C LEU A 177 7.12 -12.85 -9.36
N GLY A 178 8.18 -13.54 -8.89
CA GLY A 178 8.67 -14.77 -9.52
C GLY A 178 7.65 -15.92 -9.50
N ASN A 179 6.62 -15.82 -8.66
CA ASN A 179 5.48 -16.73 -8.64
C ASN A 179 4.18 -15.96 -8.32
N LEU A 180 3.20 -16.02 -9.23
CA LEU A 180 1.85 -15.45 -9.07
C LEU A 180 0.83 -16.47 -8.54
N THR A 181 1.30 -17.62 -8.04
CA THR A 181 0.41 -18.63 -7.48
C THR A 181 -0.32 -18.05 -6.27
N LEU A 182 -1.63 -18.24 -6.23
CA LEU A 182 -2.48 -17.88 -5.10
C LEU A 182 -1.88 -18.41 -3.78
N GLY A 183 -1.79 -17.54 -2.77
CA GLY A 183 -1.24 -17.83 -1.45
C GLY A 183 0.28 -17.71 -1.36
N SER A 184 0.98 -17.31 -2.42
CA SER A 184 2.43 -17.08 -2.35
C SER A 184 2.76 -15.96 -1.38
N ASP A 185 3.67 -16.22 -0.44
CA ASP A 185 4.13 -15.24 0.55
C ASP A 185 5.18 -14.32 -0.08
N VAL A 186 4.85 -13.02 -0.11
CA VAL A 186 5.68 -11.94 -0.65
C VAL A 186 6.08 -10.94 0.44
N THR A 187 5.91 -11.30 1.72
CA THR A 187 6.21 -10.44 2.88
C THR A 187 7.66 -9.94 2.88
N SER A 188 8.59 -10.69 2.29
CA SER A 188 10.00 -10.30 2.20
C SER A 188 10.20 -8.97 1.45
N PHE A 189 9.27 -8.55 0.61
CA PHE A 189 9.32 -7.29 -0.14
C PHE A 189 8.86 -6.09 0.67
N PHE A 190 8.32 -6.32 1.88
CA PHE A 190 7.68 -5.29 2.68
C PHE A 190 8.37 -5.08 4.02
N ASN A 191 8.48 -3.81 4.40
CA ASN A 191 8.66 -3.40 5.77
C ASN A 191 7.28 -2.99 6.31
N ILE A 192 6.75 -3.76 7.26
CA ILE A 192 5.37 -3.60 7.74
C ILE A 192 5.41 -2.89 9.08
N THR A 193 4.66 -1.80 9.19
CA THR A 193 4.42 -1.11 10.46
C THR A 193 2.93 -1.09 10.75
N THR A 194 2.56 -1.20 12.03
CA THR A 194 1.17 -1.16 12.47
C THR A 194 0.98 -0.05 13.49
N GLN A 195 -0.17 0.59 13.46
CA GLN A 195 -0.59 1.57 14.46
C GLN A 195 -2.06 1.32 14.81
N GLY A 196 -2.35 1.24 16.11
CA GLY A 196 -3.72 0.96 16.60
C GLY A 196 -4.18 -0.48 16.37
N MET A 197 -3.27 -1.41 16.04
CA MET A 197 -3.60 -2.83 15.84
C MET A 197 -2.88 -3.67 16.86
N ASP A 198 -3.61 -4.55 17.55
CA ASP A 198 -3.03 -5.51 18.47
C ASP A 198 -2.58 -6.75 17.69
N VAL A 199 -1.42 -6.63 17.03
CA VAL A 199 -0.78 -7.70 16.22
C VAL A 199 0.26 -8.51 17.00
N GLY A 200 0.39 -8.32 18.31
CA GLY A 200 1.48 -8.85 19.12
C GLY A 200 2.75 -8.00 19.07
N THR A 201 3.83 -8.46 19.73
CA THR A 201 5.00 -7.63 20.09
C THR A 201 5.90 -7.21 18.92
N GLU A 202 5.76 -7.81 17.75
CA GLU A 202 6.49 -7.47 16.52
C GLU A 202 5.60 -7.90 15.34
N PRO A 203 5.64 -7.28 14.14
CA PRO A 203 4.74 -7.61 13.03
C PRO A 203 4.99 -9.01 12.41
N ALA A 204 5.63 -9.93 13.15
CA ALA A 204 5.88 -11.33 12.80
C ALA A 204 4.61 -12.08 12.39
N ASN A 205 3.45 -11.64 12.87
CA ASN A 205 2.15 -12.24 12.62
C ASN A 205 1.46 -11.73 11.35
N VAL A 206 1.99 -10.68 10.73
CA VAL A 206 1.43 -10.14 9.48
C VAL A 206 2.19 -10.71 8.28
N ARG A 207 1.44 -11.20 7.30
CA ARG A 207 1.95 -11.68 6.02
C ARG A 207 1.28 -10.97 4.87
N VAL A 208 2.04 -10.73 3.80
CA VAL A 208 1.50 -10.28 2.51
C VAL A 208 1.51 -11.47 1.57
N LEU A 209 0.34 -11.81 1.04
CA LEU A 209 0.11 -12.96 0.19
C LEU A 209 -0.45 -12.52 -1.16
N VAL A 210 -0.11 -13.25 -2.22
CA VAL A 210 -0.83 -13.15 -3.48
C VAL A 210 -2.24 -13.68 -3.27
N GLY A 211 -3.24 -12.84 -3.46
CA GLY A 211 -4.65 -13.17 -3.31
C GLY A 211 -5.29 -13.64 -4.62
N SER A 212 -6.61 -13.86 -4.59
CA SER A 212 -7.36 -14.35 -5.74
C SER A 212 -7.65 -13.25 -6.76
N THR A 213 -7.96 -13.66 -7.98
CA THR A 213 -8.45 -12.76 -9.02
C THR A 213 -9.96 -12.55 -8.85
N VAL A 214 -10.38 -11.31 -8.62
CA VAL A 214 -11.81 -10.94 -8.51
C VAL A 214 -12.08 -9.83 -9.52
N ASN A 215 -13.13 -9.98 -10.33
CA ASN A 215 -13.48 -9.04 -11.40
C ASN A 215 -12.32 -8.73 -12.38
N GLY A 216 -11.46 -9.71 -12.64
CA GLY A 216 -10.30 -9.55 -13.54
C GLY A 216 -9.11 -8.80 -12.93
N LEU A 217 -9.13 -8.49 -11.63
CA LEU A 217 -8.01 -7.90 -10.91
C LEU A 217 -7.42 -8.92 -9.94
N ASN A 218 -6.09 -9.07 -9.96
CA ASN A 218 -5.33 -9.82 -8.97
C ASN A 218 -5.23 -9.00 -7.68
N SER A 219 -5.19 -9.67 -6.54
CA SER A 219 -5.14 -9.01 -5.23
C SER A 219 -3.83 -9.27 -4.50
N LEU A 220 -3.40 -8.32 -3.69
CA LEU A 220 -2.49 -8.57 -2.58
C LEU A 220 -3.30 -8.54 -1.29
N ASN A 221 -3.15 -9.60 -0.52
CA ASN A 221 -3.87 -9.80 0.72
C ASN A 221 -2.92 -9.69 1.91
N LEU A 222 -3.38 -9.03 2.95
CA LEU A 222 -2.79 -9.06 4.28
C LEU A 222 -3.43 -10.18 5.06
N ARG A 223 -2.63 -11.10 5.57
CA ARG A 223 -3.06 -12.15 6.49
C ARG A 223 -2.42 -11.96 7.84
N VAL A 224 -3.25 -11.93 8.88
CA VAL A 224 -2.80 -11.96 10.27
C VAL A 224 -2.92 -13.38 10.78
N VAL A 225 -1.80 -13.92 11.24
CA VAL A 225 -1.70 -15.25 11.83
C VAL A 225 -1.73 -15.10 13.35
N PRO A 226 -2.73 -15.67 14.04
CA PRO A 226 -2.76 -15.63 15.50
C PRO A 226 -1.51 -16.25 16.11
N GLU A 227 -0.99 -15.64 17.18
CA GLU A 227 0.02 -16.31 18.00
C GLU A 227 -0.61 -17.54 18.67
N PRO A 228 0.09 -18.69 18.74
CA PRO A 228 -0.38 -19.81 19.54
C PRO A 228 -0.50 -19.35 21.00
N SER A 229 -1.66 -19.56 21.62
CA SER A 229 -1.89 -19.11 22.99
C SER A 229 -0.83 -19.72 23.92
N ALA A 230 -0.29 -18.94 24.85
CA ALA A 230 0.69 -19.44 25.84
C ALA A 230 0.16 -20.68 26.60
N GLN A 231 -1.15 -20.78 26.76
CA GLN A 231 -1.85 -21.94 27.34
C GLN A 231 -1.73 -23.19 26.47
N SER A 232 -1.85 -23.08 25.15
CA SER A 232 -1.68 -24.21 24.23
C SER A 232 -0.24 -24.73 24.22
N LEU A 233 0.75 -23.83 24.23
CA LEU A 233 2.17 -24.17 24.37
C LEU A 233 2.48 -24.84 25.72
N LEU A 234 1.91 -24.33 26.82
CA LEU A 234 2.07 -24.91 28.14
C LEU A 234 1.41 -26.30 28.25
N ALA A 235 0.23 -26.47 27.66
CA ALA A 235 -0.47 -27.75 27.62
C ALA A 235 0.31 -28.80 26.81
N LEU A 236 0.88 -28.43 25.66
CA LEU A 236 1.76 -29.29 24.88
C LEU A 236 3.04 -29.65 25.64
N GLY A 237 3.67 -28.67 26.31
CA GLY A 237 4.85 -28.89 27.15
C GLY A 237 4.56 -29.85 28.32
N MET A 238 3.42 -29.69 28.98
CA MET A 238 2.98 -30.56 30.07
C MET A 238 2.62 -31.97 29.57
N ALA A 239 1.96 -32.08 28.41
CA ALA A 239 1.64 -33.37 27.80
C ALA A 239 2.91 -34.15 27.40
N ALA A 240 3.91 -33.47 26.84
CA ALA A 240 5.21 -34.07 26.52
C ALA A 240 5.93 -34.56 27.79
N LEU A 241 5.90 -33.77 28.88
CA LEU A 241 6.51 -34.16 30.15
C LEU A 241 5.84 -35.39 30.78
N VAL A 242 4.51 -35.47 30.71
CA VAL A 242 3.73 -36.63 31.18
C VAL A 242 4.04 -37.86 30.32
N ALA A 243 4.12 -37.70 29.00
CA ALA A 243 4.49 -38.79 28.08
C ALA A 243 5.88 -39.35 28.40
N VAL A 244 6.90 -38.49 28.56
CA VAL A 244 8.28 -38.90 28.93
C VAL A 244 8.29 -39.61 30.28
N ARG A 245 7.55 -39.11 31.27
CA ARG A 245 7.45 -39.76 32.60
C ARG A 245 6.76 -41.12 32.52
N SER A 246 5.75 -41.27 31.67
CA SER A 246 5.05 -42.54 31.47
C SER A 246 5.90 -43.59 30.75
N MET A 247 6.76 -43.17 29.81
CA MET A 247 7.68 -44.05 29.11
C MET A 247 8.81 -44.54 30.01
N ARG A 248 9.38 -43.67 30.87
CA ARG A 248 10.39 -44.09 31.86
C ARG A 248 9.87 -45.13 32.87
N ARG A 249 8.58 -45.08 33.21
CA ARG A 249 7.93 -46.06 34.11
C ARG A 249 7.65 -47.40 33.45
N LYS A 250 7.67 -47.50 32.12
CA LYS A 250 7.50 -48.77 31.38
C LYS A 250 8.82 -49.49 31.08
N GLN A 251 9.96 -48.82 31.30
CA GLN A 251 11.31 -49.39 31.09
C GLN A 251 12.00 -49.85 32.39
N SER A 252 11.33 -49.71 33.54
CA SER A 252 11.74 -50.27 34.83
C SER A 252 10.77 -51.36 35.25
#